data_AF-A0A373B510-F1
#
_entry.id   AF-A0A373B510-F1
#
_cell.length_a   1.000
_cell.length_b   1.000
_cell.length_c   1.000
_cell.angle_alpha   90.00
_cell.angle_beta   90.00
_cell.angle_gamma   90.00
#
_symmetry.space_group_name_H-M   'P 1'
#
loop_
_entity.id
_entity.type
_entity.pdbx_description
1 polymer ?
#
loop_
_entity_poly.entity_id
_entity_poly.type
_entity_poly.pdbx_seq_one_letter_code
_entity_poly.pdbx_strand_id
1 'polypeptide(L)'
;MPKRIAIIGAGPAGLMAAEVLSQYDVQVDVFEQKPSAARKFLMAGKTGLNISHAEPVEQFIGRYDQAEWLAPWIREWDAAWIQAWMKGLGIESYVGTSGRIFPIEMKAAPLLRAWLKRLVGLGIKFHYRHQCLSLKEHTLEIKSLVSDQVHSQSYDAIVLACGAVSWSQLGSDGAWQDWLDGDEIEPFQASNAGVEHEWSSYMQPVFGQPLKRIAAWVGDTEKSMGDIVITHYGLESGLVYKQGRALRAQQKQQQSLILKLDLLPDVTVHELAVRLKPTKKQSLSNVWRKAGLDAAKANLVRELVAKEHWNHPEQLAQQIKQLQIPLTGFRPIEEAISCAGGVRREVLSSQLQLKSNPAVFLCGEMLDWDAPTGGYLLTACFATGRAAGNGVLQYLNVAKKSP
;
A
#
# COMPACT_ATOMS: atom_id res chain seq x y z
N MET A 1 -34.84 -20.65 5.35
CA MET A 1 -34.20 -20.00 4.19
C MET A 1 -32.73 -19.80 4.52
N PRO A 2 -31.80 -19.95 3.57
CA PRO A 2 -30.38 -19.73 3.84
C PRO A 2 -30.16 -18.28 4.30
N LYS A 3 -29.23 -18.10 5.25
CA LYS A 3 -28.85 -16.76 5.72
C LYS A 3 -28.27 -15.95 4.57
N ARG A 4 -28.62 -14.66 4.49
CA ARG A 4 -28.24 -13.77 3.40
C ARG A 4 -27.13 -12.84 3.85
N ILE A 5 -26.06 -12.78 3.08
CA ILE A 5 -24.88 -11.98 3.40
C ILE A 5 -24.57 -11.06 2.23
N ALA A 6 -24.37 -9.77 2.52
CA ALA A 6 -23.86 -8.81 1.55
C ALA A 6 -22.35 -8.60 1.73
N ILE A 7 -21.64 -8.44 0.63
CA ILE A 7 -20.26 -7.93 0.63
C ILE A 7 -20.22 -6.68 -0.24
N ILE A 8 -19.77 -5.57 0.34
CA ILE A 8 -19.61 -4.30 -0.37
C ILE A 8 -18.13 -4.15 -0.78
N GLY A 9 -17.87 -4.27 -2.08
CA GLY A 9 -16.53 -4.20 -2.68
C GLY A 9 -16.04 -5.57 -3.17
N ALA A 10 -15.77 -5.68 -4.48
CA ALA A 10 -15.22 -6.88 -5.08
C ALA A 10 -13.68 -6.79 -5.24
N GLY A 11 -13.02 -6.22 -4.24
CA GLY A 11 -11.55 -6.21 -4.11
C GLY A 11 -11.00 -7.49 -3.48
N PRO A 12 -9.66 -7.60 -3.34
CA PRO A 12 -9.00 -8.78 -2.75
C PRO A 12 -9.59 -9.25 -1.42
N ALA A 13 -9.89 -8.33 -0.49
CA ALA A 13 -10.45 -8.67 0.81
C ALA A 13 -11.89 -9.21 0.71
N GLY A 14 -12.76 -8.52 -0.05
CA GLY A 14 -14.15 -8.94 -0.24
C GLY A 14 -14.27 -10.27 -0.98
N LEU A 15 -13.41 -10.52 -1.97
CA LEU A 15 -13.36 -11.81 -2.66
C LEU A 15 -12.88 -12.96 -1.75
N MET A 16 -11.95 -12.70 -0.82
CA MET A 16 -11.54 -13.69 0.17
C MET A 16 -12.65 -13.99 1.19
N ALA A 17 -13.37 -12.96 1.65
CA ALA A 17 -14.55 -13.15 2.48
C ALA A 17 -15.61 -13.99 1.76
N ALA A 18 -15.89 -13.68 0.48
CA ALA A 18 -16.80 -14.46 -0.36
C ALA A 18 -16.37 -15.93 -0.46
N GLU A 19 -15.08 -16.20 -0.67
CA GLU A 19 -14.58 -17.57 -0.78
C GLU A 19 -14.79 -18.36 0.51
N VAL A 20 -14.52 -17.77 1.68
CA VAL A 20 -14.79 -18.40 2.98
C VAL A 20 -16.27 -18.72 3.13
N LEU A 21 -17.14 -17.72 2.91
CA LEU A 21 -18.59 -17.87 3.08
C LEU A 21 -19.20 -18.88 2.11
N SER A 22 -18.66 -18.99 0.89
CA SER A 22 -19.18 -19.90 -0.14
C SER A 22 -19.20 -21.38 0.27
N GLN A 23 -18.38 -21.75 1.26
CA GLN A 23 -18.25 -23.11 1.80
C GLN A 23 -19.39 -23.50 2.76
N TYR A 24 -20.29 -22.57 3.10
CA TYR A 24 -21.35 -22.73 4.09
C TYR A 24 -22.73 -22.51 3.45
N ASP A 25 -23.78 -23.01 4.10
CA ASP A 25 -25.16 -22.92 3.61
C ASP A 25 -25.76 -21.51 3.76
N VAL A 26 -25.19 -20.57 3.03
CA VAL A 26 -25.52 -19.15 3.02
C VAL A 26 -25.64 -18.65 1.58
N GLN A 27 -26.46 -17.62 1.38
CA GLN A 27 -26.52 -16.87 0.14
C GLN A 27 -25.63 -15.64 0.25
N VAL A 28 -24.69 -15.47 -0.69
CA VAL A 28 -23.76 -14.34 -0.70
C VAL A 28 -23.96 -13.50 -1.95
N ASP A 29 -24.23 -12.22 -1.76
CA ASP A 29 -24.34 -11.20 -2.80
C ASP A 29 -23.16 -10.21 -2.67
N VAL A 30 -22.33 -10.11 -3.71
CA VAL A 30 -21.16 -9.21 -3.76
C VAL A 30 -21.48 -8.02 -4.66
N PHE A 31 -21.48 -6.82 -4.10
CA PHE A 31 -21.76 -5.57 -4.80
C PHE A 31 -20.46 -4.85 -5.15
N GLU A 32 -20.36 -4.38 -6.39
CA GLU A 32 -19.22 -3.63 -6.89
C GLU A 32 -19.71 -2.50 -7.78
N GLN A 33 -19.32 -1.28 -7.44
CA GLN A 33 -19.75 -0.09 -8.18
C GLN A 33 -19.12 0.02 -9.56
N LYS A 34 -17.94 -0.58 -9.76
CA LYS A 34 -17.29 -0.59 -11.07
C LYS A 34 -17.81 -1.73 -11.96
N PRO A 35 -17.53 -1.69 -13.27
CA PRO A 35 -18.00 -2.71 -14.22
C PRO A 35 -17.35 -4.10 -14.08
N SER A 36 -16.36 -4.24 -13.19
CA SER A 36 -15.56 -5.46 -13.04
C SER A 36 -14.90 -5.49 -11.66
N ALA A 37 -14.73 -6.68 -11.08
CA ALA A 37 -14.03 -6.87 -9.81
C ALA A 37 -12.55 -6.48 -9.85
N ALA A 38 -11.99 -6.17 -8.68
CA ALA A 38 -10.56 -6.10 -8.38
C ALA A 38 -9.72 -5.25 -9.37
N ARG A 39 -10.21 -4.08 -9.76
CA ARG A 39 -9.51 -3.21 -10.74
C ARG A 39 -8.16 -2.70 -10.22
N LYS A 40 -8.06 -2.35 -8.93
CA LYS A 40 -6.78 -1.96 -8.29
C LYS A 40 -5.79 -3.12 -8.24
N PHE A 41 -6.25 -4.35 -8.02
CA PHE A 41 -5.44 -5.57 -8.10
C PHE A 41 -4.87 -5.80 -9.51
N LEU A 42 -5.68 -5.58 -10.55
CA LEU A 42 -5.21 -5.64 -11.94
C LEU A 42 -4.19 -4.54 -12.26
N MET A 43 -4.40 -3.32 -11.74
CA MET A 43 -3.45 -2.22 -11.89
C MET A 43 -2.10 -2.56 -11.24
N ALA A 44 -2.12 -3.05 -10.00
CA ALA A 44 -0.92 -3.49 -9.29
C ALA A 44 -0.15 -4.59 -10.04
N GLY A 45 -0.85 -5.45 -10.78
CA GLY A 45 -0.26 -6.52 -11.57
C GLY A 45 0.04 -6.19 -13.03
N LYS A 46 -0.03 -4.92 -13.45
CA LYS A 46 0.17 -4.53 -14.86
C LYS A 46 1.58 -4.87 -15.38
N THR A 47 2.59 -4.77 -14.52
CA THR A 47 4.01 -5.01 -14.84
C THR A 47 4.60 -6.21 -14.10
N GLY A 48 3.75 -7.01 -13.46
CA GLY A 48 4.15 -8.08 -12.53
C GLY A 48 3.40 -7.97 -11.22
N LEU A 49 2.51 -8.91 -10.94
CA LEU A 49 1.75 -8.93 -9.68
C LEU A 49 2.64 -9.47 -8.55
N ASN A 50 3.16 -8.57 -7.73
CA ASN A 50 3.79 -8.98 -6.48
C ASN A 50 2.72 -9.34 -5.44
N ILE A 51 2.43 -10.65 -5.31
CA ILE A 51 1.29 -11.17 -4.52
C ILE A 51 1.60 -11.20 -3.01
N SER A 52 2.85 -11.46 -2.63
CA SER A 52 3.30 -11.63 -1.24
C SER A 52 4.84 -11.58 -1.16
N HIS A 53 5.42 -11.86 -0.01
CA HIS A 53 6.86 -11.84 0.23
C HIS A 53 7.30 -13.08 1.03
N ALA A 54 8.38 -13.73 0.63
CA ALA A 54 8.87 -15.00 1.17
C ALA A 54 9.81 -14.84 2.39
N GLU A 55 9.77 -13.69 3.08
CA GLU A 55 10.55 -13.55 4.31
C GLU A 55 9.91 -14.34 5.46
N PRO A 56 10.67 -14.71 6.51
CA PRO A 56 10.12 -15.40 7.66
C PRO A 56 8.92 -14.66 8.25
N VAL A 57 7.86 -15.40 8.63
CA VAL A 57 6.56 -14.83 9.00
C VAL A 57 6.64 -13.74 10.10
N GLU A 58 7.51 -13.90 11.09
CA GLU A 58 7.68 -12.90 12.15
C GLU A 58 8.34 -11.61 11.64
N GLN A 59 9.27 -11.71 10.69
CA GLN A 59 9.85 -10.52 10.03
C GLN A 59 8.79 -9.83 9.16
N PHE A 60 8.00 -10.63 8.44
CA PHE A 60 6.92 -10.17 7.58
C PHE A 60 5.87 -9.37 8.39
N ILE A 61 5.45 -9.91 9.53
CA ILE A 61 4.51 -9.25 10.46
C ILE A 61 5.09 -7.94 11.01
N GLY A 62 6.40 -7.91 11.29
CA GLY A 62 7.08 -6.69 11.74
C GLY A 62 7.09 -5.54 10.72
N ARG A 63 6.67 -5.76 9.47
CA ARG A 63 6.59 -4.70 8.44
C ARG A 63 5.37 -3.80 8.60
N TYR A 64 4.32 -4.28 9.24
CA TYR A 64 3.10 -3.52 9.48
C TYR A 64 3.29 -2.55 10.65
N ASP A 65 2.57 -1.42 10.67
CA ASP A 65 2.52 -0.54 11.84
C ASP A 65 1.65 -1.12 12.96
N GLN A 66 0.57 -1.81 12.59
CA GLN A 66 -0.30 -2.56 13.50
C GLN A 66 0.06 -4.06 13.54
N ALA A 67 1.36 -4.36 13.70
CA ALA A 67 1.89 -5.73 13.63
C ALA A 67 1.16 -6.71 14.54
N GLU A 68 1.00 -6.38 15.82
CA GLU A 68 0.34 -7.26 16.80
C GLU A 68 -1.14 -7.54 16.47
N TRP A 69 -1.83 -6.55 15.91
CA TRP A 69 -3.24 -6.68 15.55
C TRP A 69 -3.43 -7.64 14.39
N LEU A 70 -2.60 -7.51 13.36
CA LEU A 70 -2.69 -8.32 12.15
C LEU A 70 -2.06 -9.71 12.30
N ALA A 71 -1.15 -9.88 13.27
CA ALA A 71 -0.34 -11.09 13.44
C ALA A 71 -1.16 -12.40 13.44
N PRO A 72 -2.28 -12.55 14.17
CA PRO A 72 -3.02 -13.81 14.20
C PRO A 72 -3.47 -14.27 12.81
N TRP A 73 -3.99 -13.34 12.00
CA TRP A 73 -4.49 -13.64 10.67
C TRP A 73 -3.36 -13.85 9.66
N ILE A 74 -2.29 -13.06 9.74
CA ILE A 74 -1.15 -13.21 8.84
C ILE A 74 -0.43 -14.54 9.07
N ARG A 75 -0.33 -15.02 10.32
CA ARG A 75 0.24 -16.35 10.60
C ARG A 75 -0.59 -17.48 10.01
N GLU A 76 -1.91 -17.33 9.98
CA GLU A 76 -2.82 -18.35 9.44
C GLU A 76 -2.83 -18.37 7.90
N TRP A 77 -2.75 -17.19 7.28
CA TRP A 77 -2.81 -17.00 5.82
C TRP A 77 -1.55 -16.31 5.29
N ASP A 78 -0.41 -16.91 5.61
CA ASP A 78 0.92 -16.41 5.28
C ASP A 78 1.28 -16.60 3.79
N ALA A 79 2.53 -16.32 3.44
CA ALA A 79 3.04 -16.47 2.08
C ALA A 79 2.91 -17.91 1.55
N ALA A 80 3.17 -18.93 2.39
CA ALA A 80 3.05 -20.33 1.99
C ALA A 80 1.59 -20.70 1.69
N TRP A 81 0.67 -20.23 2.53
CA TRP A 81 -0.77 -20.37 2.28
C TRP A 81 -1.18 -19.70 0.96
N ILE A 82 -0.71 -18.47 0.69
CA ILE A 82 -1.02 -17.75 -0.56
C ILE A 82 -0.53 -18.52 -1.78
N GLN A 83 0.69 -19.06 -1.75
CA GLN A 83 1.23 -19.86 -2.85
C GLN A 83 0.40 -21.13 -3.08
N ALA A 84 -0.02 -21.82 -2.01
CA ALA A 84 -0.88 -22.99 -2.10
C ALA A 84 -2.28 -22.63 -2.63
N TRP A 85 -2.85 -21.51 -2.21
CA TRP A 85 -4.12 -20.98 -2.72
C TRP A 85 -4.05 -20.67 -4.22
N MET A 86 -2.99 -19.99 -4.67
CA MET A 86 -2.73 -19.74 -6.10
C MET A 86 -2.63 -21.04 -6.88
N LYS A 87 -1.87 -22.01 -6.36
CA LYS A 87 -1.74 -23.34 -6.99
C LYS A 87 -3.09 -24.05 -7.11
N GLY A 88 -3.93 -23.97 -6.08
CA GLY A 88 -5.30 -24.50 -6.14
C GLY A 88 -6.15 -23.85 -7.25
N LEU A 89 -5.84 -22.61 -7.62
CA LEU A 89 -6.46 -21.90 -8.76
C LEU A 89 -5.80 -22.23 -10.11
N GLY A 90 -4.83 -23.15 -10.12
CA GLY A 90 -4.05 -23.52 -11.31
C GLY A 90 -2.97 -22.49 -11.66
N ILE A 91 -2.59 -21.60 -10.74
CA ILE A 91 -1.59 -20.55 -10.96
C ILE A 91 -0.34 -20.88 -10.16
N GLU A 92 0.72 -21.25 -10.85
CA GLU A 92 2.03 -21.44 -10.24
C GLU A 92 2.70 -20.09 -9.91
N SER A 93 3.55 -20.10 -8.89
CA SER A 93 4.25 -18.91 -8.38
C SER A 93 5.74 -19.18 -8.22
N TYR A 94 6.53 -18.12 -8.18
CA TYR A 94 7.96 -18.19 -7.88
C TYR A 94 8.39 -17.06 -6.94
N VAL A 95 9.48 -17.29 -6.22
CA VAL A 95 10.13 -16.30 -5.35
C VAL A 95 11.27 -15.65 -6.12
N GLY A 96 11.20 -14.33 -6.30
CA GLY A 96 12.28 -13.56 -6.92
C GLY A 96 13.47 -13.37 -5.97
N THR A 97 14.61 -12.91 -6.50
CA THR A 97 15.84 -12.67 -5.72
C THR A 97 15.68 -11.64 -4.60
N SER A 98 14.66 -10.79 -4.67
CA SER A 98 14.31 -9.83 -3.63
C SER A 98 13.39 -10.39 -2.55
N GLY A 99 13.00 -11.66 -2.61
CA GLY A 99 12.01 -12.30 -1.72
C GLY A 99 10.56 -12.08 -2.14
N ARG A 100 10.29 -11.19 -3.09
CA ARG A 100 8.94 -10.94 -3.64
C ARG A 100 8.41 -12.17 -4.39
N ILE A 101 7.12 -12.47 -4.21
CA ILE A 101 6.45 -13.62 -4.82
C ILE A 101 5.60 -13.14 -6.00
N PHE A 102 5.74 -13.81 -7.14
CA PHE A 102 4.99 -13.48 -8.36
C PHE A 102 4.34 -14.72 -8.96
N PRO A 103 3.21 -14.57 -9.67
CA PRO A 103 2.76 -15.61 -10.60
C PRO A 103 3.80 -15.79 -11.71
N ILE A 104 4.02 -17.02 -12.17
CA ILE A 104 5.01 -17.29 -13.24
C ILE A 104 4.71 -16.47 -14.51
N GLU A 105 3.44 -16.28 -14.85
CA GLU A 105 3.02 -15.49 -16.02
C GLU A 105 3.22 -13.97 -15.85
N MET A 106 3.64 -13.50 -14.67
CA MET A 106 3.87 -12.08 -14.34
C MET A 106 2.66 -11.18 -14.58
N LYS A 107 1.45 -11.73 -14.49
CA LYS A 107 0.18 -11.01 -14.72
C LYS A 107 -0.84 -11.35 -13.66
N ALA A 108 -1.61 -10.35 -13.23
CA ALA A 108 -2.74 -10.55 -12.30
C ALA A 108 -3.98 -11.17 -12.95
N ALA A 109 -4.20 -10.93 -14.25
CA ALA A 109 -5.45 -11.27 -14.92
C ALA A 109 -5.78 -12.78 -14.94
N PRO A 110 -4.84 -13.70 -15.21
CA PRO A 110 -5.11 -15.14 -15.15
C PRO A 110 -5.58 -15.60 -13.77
N LEU A 111 -4.90 -15.15 -12.72
CA LEU A 111 -5.25 -15.45 -11.33
C LEU A 111 -6.64 -14.94 -10.97
N LEU A 112 -6.93 -13.66 -11.25
CA LEU A 112 -8.25 -13.10 -10.97
C LEU A 112 -9.36 -13.84 -11.73
N ARG A 113 -9.14 -14.20 -12.99
CA ARG A 113 -10.12 -14.93 -13.81
C ARG A 113 -10.41 -16.32 -13.22
N ALA A 114 -9.38 -17.07 -12.84
CA ALA A 114 -9.54 -18.37 -12.21
C ALA A 114 -10.31 -18.25 -10.88
N TRP A 115 -9.99 -17.22 -10.09
CA TRP A 115 -10.62 -16.96 -8.81
C TRP A 115 -12.11 -16.63 -8.94
N LEU A 116 -12.47 -15.68 -9.82
CA LEU A 116 -13.86 -15.32 -10.07
C LEU A 116 -14.66 -16.51 -10.63
N LYS A 117 -14.06 -17.32 -11.52
CA LYS A 117 -14.70 -18.54 -12.02
C LYS A 117 -15.03 -19.52 -10.90
N ARG A 118 -14.09 -19.73 -9.96
CA ARG A 118 -14.33 -20.56 -8.77
C ARG A 118 -15.49 -20.02 -7.94
N LEU A 119 -15.47 -18.72 -7.61
CA LEU A 119 -16.50 -18.10 -6.77
C LEU A 119 -17.91 -18.20 -7.40
N VAL A 120 -18.03 -17.94 -8.70
CA VAL A 120 -19.30 -18.14 -9.43
C VAL A 120 -19.73 -19.61 -9.39
N GLY A 121 -18.80 -20.54 -9.59
CA GLY A 121 -19.07 -21.98 -9.46
C GLY A 121 -19.52 -22.43 -8.06
N LEU A 122 -19.13 -21.68 -7.02
CA LEU A 122 -19.56 -21.90 -5.63
C LEU A 122 -20.86 -21.15 -5.26
N GLY A 123 -21.51 -20.51 -6.24
CA GLY A 123 -22.82 -19.87 -6.06
C GLY A 123 -22.77 -18.42 -5.59
N ILE A 124 -21.60 -17.78 -5.60
CA ILE A 124 -21.49 -16.33 -5.31
C ILE A 124 -22.18 -15.53 -6.40
N LYS A 125 -23.04 -14.59 -6.01
CA LYS A 125 -23.74 -13.68 -6.93
C LYS A 125 -23.01 -12.34 -6.98
N PHE A 126 -22.53 -11.96 -8.16
CA PHE A 126 -21.88 -10.67 -8.37
C PHE A 126 -22.84 -9.66 -8.99
N HIS A 127 -22.90 -8.47 -8.39
CA HIS A 127 -23.69 -7.33 -8.82
C HIS A 127 -22.73 -6.18 -9.18
N TYR A 128 -22.22 -6.20 -10.42
CA TYR A 128 -21.38 -5.12 -10.93
C TYR A 128 -22.23 -3.89 -11.28
N ARG A 129 -21.60 -2.71 -11.28
CA ARG A 129 -22.30 -1.43 -11.47
C ARG A 129 -23.41 -1.20 -10.44
N HIS A 130 -23.22 -1.68 -9.22
CA HIS A 130 -24.11 -1.45 -8.09
C HIS A 130 -23.35 -0.72 -6.99
N GLN A 131 -23.78 0.50 -6.71
CA GLN A 131 -23.17 1.35 -5.68
C GLN A 131 -23.98 1.26 -4.40
N CYS A 132 -23.32 0.97 -3.29
CA CYS A 132 -23.93 1.15 -1.97
C CYS A 132 -23.91 2.64 -1.64
N LEU A 133 -25.07 3.20 -1.30
CA LEU A 133 -25.24 4.61 -0.95
C LEU A 133 -25.20 4.83 0.55
N SER A 134 -25.86 3.95 1.30
CA SER A 134 -25.93 4.03 2.76
C SER A 134 -26.09 2.67 3.41
N LEU A 135 -25.67 2.61 4.67
CA LEU A 135 -25.86 1.49 5.58
C LEU A 135 -26.59 1.99 6.81
N LYS A 136 -27.73 1.37 7.14
CA LYS A 136 -28.49 1.62 8.37
C LYS A 136 -28.79 0.29 9.04
N GLU A 137 -28.20 0.08 10.22
CA GLU A 137 -28.25 -1.20 10.93
C GLU A 137 -27.79 -2.36 10.02
N HIS A 138 -28.72 -3.18 9.56
CA HIS A 138 -28.48 -4.35 8.71
C HIS A 138 -29.11 -4.19 7.32
N THR A 139 -29.47 -2.96 6.95
CA THR A 139 -30.11 -2.61 5.68
C THR A 139 -29.19 -1.73 4.84
N LEU A 140 -28.99 -2.14 3.59
CA LEU A 140 -28.20 -1.42 2.59
C LEU A 140 -29.13 -0.72 1.61
N GLU A 141 -28.81 0.52 1.27
CA GLU A 141 -29.40 1.22 0.13
C GLU A 141 -28.45 1.10 -1.07
N ILE A 142 -28.91 0.46 -2.13
CA ILE A 142 -28.09 0.09 -3.28
C ILE A 142 -28.68 0.70 -4.55
N LYS A 143 -27.83 1.42 -5.29
CA LYS A 143 -28.15 2.01 -6.58
C LYS A 143 -27.59 1.17 -7.73
N SER A 144 -28.44 0.74 -8.64
CA SER A 144 -28.02 0.22 -9.94
C SER A 144 -27.59 1.39 -10.82
N LEU A 145 -26.32 1.42 -11.23
CA LEU A 145 -25.79 2.46 -12.12
C LEU A 145 -26.17 2.24 -13.60
N VAL A 146 -26.89 1.16 -13.90
CA VAL A 146 -27.43 0.88 -15.25
C VAL A 146 -28.86 1.37 -15.38
N SER A 147 -29.71 1.08 -14.40
CA SER A 147 -31.13 1.46 -14.42
C SER A 147 -31.44 2.74 -13.64
N ASP A 148 -30.46 3.29 -12.92
CA ASP A 148 -30.61 4.42 -11.99
C ASP A 148 -31.57 4.17 -10.81
N GLN A 149 -32.01 2.92 -10.64
CA GLN A 149 -32.93 2.53 -9.57
C GLN A 149 -32.18 2.31 -8.25
N VAL A 150 -32.79 2.81 -7.17
CA VAL A 150 -32.36 2.61 -5.80
C VAL A 150 -33.28 1.60 -5.13
N HIS A 151 -32.72 0.63 -4.42
CA HIS A 151 -33.47 -0.31 -3.61
C HIS A 151 -32.82 -0.48 -2.24
N SER A 152 -33.64 -0.71 -1.23
CA SER A 152 -33.20 -1.02 0.11
C SER A 152 -33.36 -2.51 0.38
N GLN A 153 -32.34 -3.13 0.96
CA GLN A 153 -32.37 -4.55 1.24
C GLN A 153 -31.64 -4.89 2.54
N SER A 154 -32.30 -5.67 3.39
CA SER A 154 -31.74 -6.18 4.64
C SER A 154 -31.00 -7.50 4.43
N TYR A 155 -29.94 -7.69 5.22
CA TYR A 155 -29.10 -8.89 5.24
C TYR A 155 -28.90 -9.37 6.67
N ASP A 156 -28.64 -10.67 6.84
CA ASP A 156 -28.32 -11.24 8.16
C ASP A 156 -26.92 -10.83 8.62
N ALA A 157 -26.00 -10.60 7.67
CA ALA A 157 -24.69 -10.01 7.94
C ALA A 157 -24.18 -9.22 6.71
N ILE A 158 -23.28 -8.26 6.95
CA ILE A 158 -22.71 -7.37 5.94
C ILE A 158 -21.20 -7.32 6.15
N VAL A 159 -20.43 -7.53 5.08
CA VAL A 159 -18.98 -7.31 5.06
C VAL A 159 -18.68 -6.07 4.23
N LEU A 160 -18.09 -5.05 4.85
CA LEU A 160 -17.52 -3.91 4.16
C LEU A 160 -16.07 -4.23 3.77
N ALA A 161 -15.79 -4.16 2.47
CA ALA A 161 -14.49 -4.41 1.86
C ALA A 161 -14.20 -3.32 0.81
N CYS A 162 -14.55 -2.07 1.15
CA CYS A 162 -14.61 -0.94 0.23
C CYS A 162 -13.24 -0.39 -0.18
N GLY A 163 -12.16 -0.83 0.48
CA GLY A 163 -10.82 -0.27 0.32
C GLY A 163 -10.68 1.11 0.97
N ALA A 164 -9.50 1.70 0.80
CA ALA A 164 -9.20 3.04 1.30
C ALA A 164 -9.70 4.13 0.33
N VAL A 165 -8.86 5.12 0.03
CA VAL A 165 -9.22 6.32 -0.77
C VAL A 165 -8.25 6.62 -1.92
N SER A 166 -7.23 5.78 -2.13
CA SER A 166 -6.32 5.90 -3.27
C SER A 166 -6.89 5.28 -4.54
N TRP A 167 -6.52 5.80 -5.72
CA TRP A 167 -7.02 5.32 -7.02
C TRP A 167 -8.55 5.24 -7.10
N SER A 168 -9.27 6.28 -6.65
CA SER A 168 -10.74 6.31 -6.57
C SER A 168 -11.45 5.97 -7.88
N GLN A 169 -10.83 6.29 -9.03
CA GLN A 169 -11.31 5.88 -10.35
C GLN A 169 -11.46 4.35 -10.51
N LEU A 170 -10.72 3.56 -9.72
CA LEU A 170 -10.74 2.10 -9.72
C LEU A 170 -11.72 1.48 -8.71
N GLY A 171 -12.36 2.24 -7.82
CA GLY A 171 -13.43 1.74 -6.94
C GLY A 171 -13.41 2.24 -5.51
N SER A 172 -12.23 2.57 -4.97
CA SER A 172 -12.02 3.01 -3.58
C SER A 172 -12.21 4.52 -3.45
N ASP A 173 -13.47 4.96 -3.40
CA ASP A 173 -13.85 6.38 -3.39
C ASP A 173 -14.06 6.99 -1.99
N GLY A 174 -14.00 6.18 -0.94
CA GLY A 174 -14.13 6.65 0.44
C GLY A 174 -15.55 7.02 0.87
N ALA A 175 -16.57 6.81 0.05
CA ALA A 175 -17.97 7.16 0.38
C ALA A 175 -18.50 6.42 1.62
N TRP A 176 -17.91 5.27 1.95
CA TRP A 176 -18.27 4.49 3.13
C TRP A 176 -17.92 5.17 4.46
N GLN A 177 -17.04 6.17 4.46
CA GLN A 177 -16.66 6.88 5.69
C GLN A 177 -17.87 7.57 6.34
N ASP A 178 -18.84 8.01 5.54
CA ASP A 178 -20.09 8.62 6.01
C ASP A 178 -21.04 7.62 6.69
N TRP A 179 -20.74 6.31 6.64
CA TRP A 179 -21.56 5.25 7.25
C TRP A 179 -21.13 4.92 8.68
N LEU A 180 -19.99 5.45 9.13
CA LEU A 180 -19.44 5.27 10.46
C LEU A 180 -19.31 6.63 11.15
N ASP A 181 -19.10 6.62 12.46
CA ASP A 181 -18.75 7.84 13.17
C ASP A 181 -17.31 8.24 12.81
N GLY A 182 -17.07 9.53 12.55
CA GLY A 182 -15.77 10.04 12.14
C GLY A 182 -14.68 9.77 13.19
N ASP A 183 -15.04 9.70 14.47
CA ASP A 183 -14.09 9.38 15.55
C ASP A 183 -13.62 7.91 15.51
N GLU A 184 -14.35 7.03 14.82
CA GLU A 184 -13.98 5.62 14.59
C GLU A 184 -12.91 5.48 13.49
N ILE A 185 -12.61 6.55 12.76
CA ILE A 185 -11.71 6.55 11.60
C ILE A 185 -10.46 7.38 11.90
N GLU A 186 -9.28 6.79 11.74
CA GLU A 186 -8.03 7.56 11.66
C GLU A 186 -7.93 8.21 10.26
N PRO A 187 -7.70 9.53 10.15
CA PRO A 187 -7.66 10.21 8.86
C PRO A 187 -6.70 9.57 7.87
N PHE A 188 -7.18 9.32 6.66
CA PHE A 188 -6.36 8.73 5.60
C PHE A 188 -5.21 9.64 5.20
N GLN A 189 -4.04 9.03 5.03
CA GLN A 189 -2.81 9.67 4.57
C GLN A 189 -2.22 8.88 3.41
N ALA A 190 -1.57 9.58 2.48
CA ALA A 190 -0.87 8.94 1.37
C ALA A 190 0.24 8.01 1.89
N SER A 191 0.29 6.78 1.37
CA SER A 191 1.33 5.83 1.68
C SER A 191 1.93 5.23 0.41
N ASN A 192 3.21 4.85 0.51
CA ASN A 192 3.99 4.40 -0.63
C ASN A 192 3.87 5.36 -1.83
N ALA A 193 3.95 6.68 -1.56
CA ALA A 193 3.75 7.76 -2.50
C ALA A 193 5.03 8.58 -2.69
N GLY A 194 5.13 9.28 -3.82
CA GLY A 194 6.19 10.27 -4.03
C GLY A 194 6.09 11.41 -3.02
N VAL A 195 7.18 12.16 -2.86
CA VAL A 195 7.25 13.35 -2.02
C VAL A 195 7.59 14.57 -2.86
N GLU A 196 7.09 15.72 -2.45
CA GLU A 196 7.17 16.96 -3.22
C GLU A 196 8.28 17.87 -2.70
N HIS A 197 8.97 18.49 -3.64
CA HIS A 197 9.98 19.51 -3.42
C HIS A 197 10.01 20.43 -4.65
N GLU A 198 9.96 21.74 -4.42
CA GLU A 198 10.00 22.73 -5.50
C GLU A 198 11.43 22.90 -6.03
N TRP A 199 11.75 22.24 -7.13
CA TRP A 199 13.04 22.37 -7.79
C TRP A 199 13.17 23.70 -8.55
N SER A 200 14.36 24.28 -8.55
CA SER A 200 14.70 25.33 -9.51
C SER A 200 14.74 24.79 -10.95
N SER A 201 14.65 25.68 -11.95
CA SER A 201 14.76 25.31 -13.37
C SER A 201 16.08 24.64 -13.73
N TYR A 202 17.10 24.78 -12.87
CA TYR A 202 18.40 24.12 -13.00
C TYR A 202 18.30 22.59 -12.98
N MET A 203 17.35 22.01 -12.24
CA MET A 203 17.21 20.56 -12.08
C MET A 203 16.52 19.87 -13.26
N GLN A 204 15.88 20.61 -14.17
CA GLN A 204 15.13 20.04 -15.29
C GLN A 204 15.89 19.00 -16.12
N PRO A 205 17.19 19.17 -16.45
CA PRO A 205 17.94 18.19 -17.23
C PRO A 205 18.12 16.82 -16.56
N VAL A 206 17.91 16.73 -15.23
CA VAL A 206 18.07 15.49 -14.46
C VAL A 206 16.75 14.87 -14.00
N PHE A 207 15.61 15.43 -14.38
CA PHE A 207 14.32 14.78 -14.14
C PHE A 207 14.26 13.41 -14.85
N GLY A 208 13.72 12.42 -14.16
CA GLY A 208 13.70 11.01 -14.55
C GLY A 208 15.01 10.26 -14.28
N GLN A 209 16.09 10.94 -13.84
CA GLN A 209 17.35 10.27 -13.55
C GLN A 209 17.37 9.70 -12.12
N PRO A 210 17.96 8.49 -11.92
CA PRO A 210 18.09 7.90 -10.60
C PRO A 210 19.34 8.39 -9.86
N LEU A 211 19.17 8.74 -8.59
CA LEU A 211 20.22 8.78 -7.58
C LEU A 211 20.52 7.34 -7.14
N LYS A 212 21.54 6.73 -7.75
CA LYS A 212 21.86 5.32 -7.50
C LYS A 212 22.68 5.11 -6.24
N ARG A 213 22.41 4.02 -5.51
CA ARG A 213 23.19 3.54 -4.36
C ARG A 213 23.40 4.64 -3.32
N ILE A 214 22.31 5.22 -2.85
CA ILE A 214 22.31 6.23 -1.79
C ILE A 214 21.71 5.63 -0.52
N ALA A 215 21.92 6.29 0.62
CA ALA A 215 21.16 6.01 1.83
C ALA A 215 20.23 7.17 2.15
N ALA A 216 19.06 6.86 2.70
CA ALA A 216 18.04 7.83 3.10
C ALA A 216 17.49 7.52 4.49
N TRP A 217 17.14 8.56 5.25
CA TRP A 217 16.51 8.48 6.57
C TRP A 217 15.78 9.78 6.91
N VAL A 218 14.99 9.76 7.98
CA VAL A 218 14.18 10.88 8.47
C VAL A 218 14.34 10.98 9.98
N GLY A 219 14.60 12.17 10.50
CA GLY A 219 14.88 12.36 11.93
C GLY A 219 16.05 11.47 12.37
N ASP A 220 15.78 10.58 13.33
CA ASP A 220 16.72 9.63 13.93
C ASP A 220 16.45 8.17 13.50
N THR A 221 15.68 7.95 12.44
CA THR A 221 15.44 6.59 11.93
C THR A 221 16.69 5.96 11.34
N GLU A 222 16.70 4.62 11.28
CA GLU A 222 17.77 3.88 10.63
C GLU A 222 17.86 4.21 9.13
N LYS A 223 19.10 4.27 8.64
CA LYS A 223 19.38 4.50 7.23
C LYS A 223 18.96 3.29 6.40
N SER A 224 18.19 3.54 5.35
CA SER A 224 17.90 2.54 4.32
C SER A 224 18.70 2.84 3.06
N MET A 225 19.22 1.81 2.40
CA MET A 225 19.91 1.94 1.12
C MET A 225 19.00 1.63 -0.07
N GLY A 226 19.28 2.27 -1.21
CA GLY A 226 18.59 2.04 -2.47
C GLY A 226 18.83 3.16 -3.47
N ASP A 227 17.90 3.27 -4.40
CA ASP A 227 17.90 4.31 -5.43
C ASP A 227 16.69 5.24 -5.22
N ILE A 228 16.81 6.51 -5.61
CA ILE A 228 15.70 7.47 -5.68
C ILE A 228 15.62 8.05 -7.09
N VAL A 229 14.42 8.24 -7.64
CA VAL A 229 14.23 8.93 -8.91
C VAL A 229 13.92 10.40 -8.63
N ILE A 230 14.65 11.29 -9.30
CA ILE A 230 14.35 12.73 -9.29
C ILE A 230 13.22 12.98 -10.27
N THR A 231 12.10 13.53 -9.81
CA THR A 231 10.95 13.85 -10.65
C THR A 231 10.82 15.37 -10.80
N HIS A 232 9.95 15.79 -11.72
CA HIS A 232 9.64 17.21 -11.87
C HIS A 232 8.95 17.83 -10.64
N TYR A 233 8.30 17.01 -9.81
CA TYR A 233 7.58 17.45 -8.61
C TYR A 233 8.37 17.27 -7.31
N GLY A 234 9.46 16.48 -7.33
CA GLY A 234 10.17 16.09 -6.12
C GLY A 234 10.92 14.78 -6.29
N LEU A 235 10.64 13.80 -5.43
CA LEU A 235 11.34 12.52 -5.37
C LEU A 235 10.36 11.35 -5.29
N GLU A 236 10.69 10.24 -5.94
CA GLU A 236 9.91 9.00 -5.87
C GLU A 236 10.81 7.76 -5.85
N SER A 237 10.17 6.59 -5.70
CA SER A 237 10.72 5.21 -5.66
C SER A 237 10.57 4.52 -4.30
N GLY A 238 10.88 3.22 -4.29
CA GLY A 238 10.83 2.38 -3.09
C GLY A 238 11.68 2.89 -1.92
N LEU A 239 12.79 3.61 -2.14
CA LEU A 239 13.58 4.16 -1.03
C LEU A 239 12.85 5.32 -0.34
N VAL A 240 12.18 6.18 -1.11
CA VAL A 240 11.30 7.24 -0.57
C VAL A 240 10.14 6.61 0.20
N TYR A 241 9.50 5.59 -0.37
CA TYR A 241 8.33 4.94 0.24
C TYR A 241 8.64 4.33 1.61
N LYS A 242 9.83 3.75 1.78
CA LYS A 242 10.31 3.24 3.08
C LYS A 242 10.39 4.31 4.17
N GLN A 243 10.61 5.58 3.80
CA GLN A 243 10.65 6.70 4.74
C GLN A 243 9.28 7.29 5.04
N GLY A 244 8.23 6.86 4.33
CA GLY A 244 6.89 7.44 4.40
C GLY A 244 6.29 7.46 5.80
N ARG A 245 6.47 6.39 6.60
CA ARG A 245 5.96 6.33 7.99
C ARG A 245 6.58 7.42 8.87
N ALA A 246 7.90 7.61 8.78
CA ALA A 246 8.60 8.62 9.56
C ALA A 246 8.23 10.04 9.12
N LEU A 247 8.08 10.28 7.81
CA LEU A 247 7.60 11.55 7.27
C LEU A 247 6.17 11.86 7.72
N ARG A 248 5.25 10.90 7.68
CA ARG A 248 3.88 11.09 8.21
C ARG A 248 3.87 11.39 9.70
N ALA A 249 4.76 10.77 10.49
CA ALA A 249 4.89 11.08 11.91
C ALA A 249 5.31 12.55 12.14
N GLN A 250 6.28 13.05 11.36
CA GLN A 250 6.64 14.47 11.38
C GLN A 250 5.46 15.37 10.96
N GLN A 251 4.73 14.99 9.91
CA GLN A 251 3.56 15.73 9.44
C GLN A 251 2.47 15.82 10.52
N LYS A 252 2.16 14.70 11.18
CA LYS A 252 1.19 14.63 12.29
C LYS A 252 1.60 15.49 13.48
N GLN A 253 2.90 15.65 13.71
CA GLN A 253 3.47 16.53 14.74
C GLN A 253 3.65 17.99 14.26
N GLN A 254 3.18 18.33 13.06
CA GLN A 254 3.35 19.66 12.45
C GLN A 254 4.82 20.11 12.34
N GLN A 255 5.73 19.14 12.19
CA GLN A 255 7.16 19.39 11.99
C GLN A 255 7.47 19.53 10.50
N SER A 256 8.57 20.22 10.20
CA SER A 256 9.10 20.27 8.84
C SER A 256 9.48 18.87 8.36
N LEU A 257 9.01 18.52 7.17
CA LEU A 257 9.33 17.27 6.51
C LEU A 257 10.73 17.37 5.92
N ILE A 258 11.68 16.60 6.44
CA ILE A 258 13.07 16.64 5.98
C ILE A 258 13.53 15.22 5.66
N LEU A 259 13.80 14.97 4.38
CA LEU A 259 14.48 13.76 3.94
C LEU A 259 15.99 14.00 3.96
N LYS A 260 16.72 13.18 4.71
CA LYS A 260 18.18 13.22 4.75
C LYS A 260 18.76 12.15 3.84
N LEU A 261 19.74 12.52 3.03
CA LEU A 261 20.43 11.64 2.11
C LEU A 261 21.94 11.56 2.40
N ASP A 262 22.49 10.39 2.15
CA ASP A 262 23.91 10.15 1.99
C ASP A 262 24.12 9.69 0.56
N LEU A 263 24.68 10.57 -0.29
CA LEU A 263 24.77 10.29 -1.73
C LEU A 263 25.86 9.27 -2.07
N LEU A 264 26.76 8.97 -1.13
CA LEU A 264 27.91 8.08 -1.32
C LEU A 264 28.13 7.24 -0.04
N PRO A 265 27.16 6.36 0.31
CA PRO A 265 27.15 5.63 1.59
C PRO A 265 28.40 4.76 1.79
N ASP A 266 28.93 4.21 0.70
CA ASP A 266 30.11 3.33 0.68
C ASP A 266 31.45 4.06 0.86
N VAL A 267 31.45 5.39 1.02
CA VAL A 267 32.66 6.21 1.18
C VAL A 267 32.57 7.02 2.47
N THR A 268 33.63 6.99 3.28
CA THR A 268 33.67 7.78 4.52
C THR A 268 33.76 9.28 4.23
N VAL A 269 33.37 10.12 5.20
CA VAL A 269 33.51 11.59 5.09
C VAL A 269 34.96 11.98 4.79
N HIS A 270 35.93 11.35 5.45
CA HIS A 270 37.35 11.63 5.28
C HIS A 270 37.84 11.29 3.86
N GLU A 271 37.53 10.08 3.37
CA GLU A 271 37.90 9.66 2.01
C GLU A 271 37.24 10.54 0.95
N LEU A 272 35.98 10.92 1.14
CA LEU A 272 35.27 11.82 0.24
C LEU A 272 35.92 13.21 0.21
N ALA A 273 36.28 13.76 1.37
CA ALA A 273 37.00 15.03 1.46
C ALA A 273 38.34 14.98 0.72
N VAL A 274 39.08 13.87 0.81
CA VAL A 274 40.31 13.67 0.02
C VAL A 274 40.01 13.66 -1.48
N ARG A 275 38.97 12.95 -1.93
CA ARG A 275 38.58 12.90 -3.36
C ARG A 275 38.08 14.24 -3.91
N LEU A 276 37.52 15.09 -3.05
CA LEU A 276 37.03 16.43 -3.39
C LEU A 276 38.14 17.48 -3.43
N LYS A 277 39.37 17.15 -3.05
CA LYS A 277 40.51 18.08 -3.17
C LYS A 277 40.90 18.25 -4.64
N PRO A 278 40.89 19.48 -5.17
CA PRO A 278 41.29 19.71 -6.55
C PRO A 278 42.79 19.42 -6.72
N THR A 279 43.15 18.62 -7.73
CA THR A 279 44.52 18.58 -8.23
C THR A 279 44.65 19.60 -9.38
N LYS A 280 45.82 20.24 -9.54
CA LYS A 280 46.09 21.42 -10.42
C LYS A 280 45.16 21.58 -11.66
N LYS A 281 44.69 22.82 -11.91
CA LYS A 281 43.90 23.27 -13.09
C LYS A 281 42.68 22.40 -13.49
N GLN A 282 42.05 21.68 -12.56
CA GLN A 282 40.79 20.99 -12.84
C GLN A 282 39.56 21.87 -12.58
N SER A 283 38.53 21.73 -13.42
CA SER A 283 37.21 22.31 -13.14
C SER A 283 36.51 21.57 -12.00
N LEU A 284 35.66 22.28 -11.25
CA LEU A 284 34.88 21.72 -10.14
C LEU A 284 34.06 20.49 -10.56
N SER A 285 33.42 20.55 -11.73
CA SER A 285 32.63 19.43 -12.27
C SER A 285 33.49 18.17 -12.49
N ASN A 286 34.75 18.33 -12.91
CA ASN A 286 35.66 17.20 -13.08
C ASN A 286 36.14 16.63 -11.74
N VAL A 287 36.33 17.47 -10.72
CA VAL A 287 36.65 17.02 -9.35
C VAL A 287 35.50 16.20 -8.78
N TRP A 288 34.28 16.72 -8.84
CA TRP A 288 33.08 16.05 -8.31
C TRP A 288 32.80 14.72 -9.00
N ARG A 289 32.92 14.66 -10.33
CA ARG A 289 32.80 13.41 -11.08
C ARG A 289 33.82 12.37 -10.64
N LYS A 290 35.09 12.76 -10.45
CA LYS A 290 36.14 11.86 -9.94
C LYS A 290 35.89 11.43 -8.49
N ALA A 291 35.20 12.24 -7.70
CA ALA A 291 34.81 11.90 -6.33
C ALA A 291 33.62 10.91 -6.26
N GLY A 292 32.94 10.65 -7.37
CA GLY A 292 31.82 9.70 -7.46
C GLY A 292 30.44 10.37 -7.59
N LEU A 293 30.38 11.70 -7.72
CA LEU A 293 29.14 12.42 -8.01
C LEU A 293 28.88 12.37 -9.51
N ASP A 294 27.96 11.49 -9.93
CA ASP A 294 27.40 11.52 -11.28
C ASP A 294 26.60 12.80 -11.54
N ALA A 295 26.05 12.95 -12.75
CA ALA A 295 25.31 14.14 -13.14
C ALA A 295 24.14 14.43 -12.19
N ALA A 296 23.33 13.42 -11.83
CA ALA A 296 22.18 13.59 -10.95
C ALA A 296 22.61 14.05 -9.55
N LYS A 297 23.59 13.37 -8.95
CA LYS A 297 24.12 13.73 -7.62
C LYS A 297 24.76 15.12 -7.62
N ALA A 298 25.54 15.45 -8.65
CA ALA A 298 26.19 16.75 -8.77
C ALA A 298 25.18 17.90 -8.93
N ASN A 299 24.11 17.71 -9.72
CA ASN A 299 23.06 18.73 -9.85
C ASN A 299 22.32 18.92 -8.52
N LEU A 300 21.97 17.83 -7.83
CA LEU A 300 21.31 17.89 -6.52
C LEU A 300 22.17 18.61 -5.47
N VAL A 301 23.49 18.37 -5.45
CA VAL A 301 24.41 19.09 -4.55
C VAL A 301 24.44 20.59 -4.87
N ARG A 302 24.39 20.98 -6.15
CA ARG A 302 24.36 22.41 -6.53
C ARG A 302 23.05 23.09 -6.16
N GLU A 303 21.96 22.36 -6.25
CA GLU A 303 20.63 22.84 -5.89
C GLU A 303 20.53 23.12 -4.39
N LEU A 304 21.06 22.22 -3.55
CA LEU A 304 20.77 22.21 -2.13
C LEU A 304 21.91 22.69 -1.23
N VAL A 305 23.16 22.67 -1.70
CA VAL A 305 24.32 23.09 -0.89
C VAL A 305 24.75 24.50 -1.28
N ALA A 306 24.87 25.38 -0.28
CA ALA A 306 25.34 26.75 -0.49
C ALA A 306 26.69 26.79 -1.21
N LYS A 307 26.80 27.71 -2.18
CA LYS A 307 27.96 27.82 -3.08
C LYS A 307 29.30 28.04 -2.36
N GLU A 308 29.28 28.69 -1.20
CA GLU A 308 30.46 28.90 -0.36
C GLU A 308 31.12 27.58 0.06
N HIS A 309 30.36 26.52 0.31
CA HIS A 309 30.91 25.22 0.71
C HIS A 309 31.51 24.42 -0.45
N TRP A 310 31.25 24.78 -1.71
CA TRP A 310 31.63 23.96 -2.86
C TRP A 310 33.15 23.78 -3.03
N ASN A 311 33.95 24.72 -2.53
CA ASN A 311 35.40 24.68 -2.60
C ASN A 311 36.07 24.29 -1.27
N HIS A 312 35.28 23.87 -0.27
CA HIS A 312 35.77 23.40 1.04
C HIS A 312 35.53 21.89 1.15
N PRO A 313 36.52 21.05 0.78
CA PRO A 313 36.31 19.61 0.63
C PRO A 313 35.76 18.92 1.88
N GLU A 314 36.22 19.30 3.06
CA GLU A 314 35.76 18.76 4.33
C GLU A 314 34.29 19.12 4.60
N GLN A 315 33.89 20.37 4.36
CA GLN A 315 32.50 20.83 4.55
C GLN A 315 31.57 20.22 3.51
N LEU A 316 31.98 20.19 2.24
CA LEU A 316 31.20 19.61 1.16
C LEU A 316 31.00 18.10 1.37
N ALA A 317 32.02 17.38 1.84
CA ALA A 317 31.89 15.97 2.19
C ALA A 317 30.85 15.76 3.30
N GLN A 318 30.84 16.59 4.35
CA GLN A 318 29.82 16.51 5.39
C GLN A 318 28.41 16.74 4.83
N GLN A 319 28.23 17.76 3.98
CA GLN A 319 26.95 18.06 3.34
C GLN A 319 26.47 16.91 2.44
N ILE A 320 27.34 16.31 1.62
CA ILE A 320 26.98 15.18 0.74
C ILE A 320 26.55 13.94 1.54
N LYS A 321 27.12 13.75 2.73
CA LYS A 321 26.86 12.60 3.60
C LYS A 321 25.64 12.81 4.52
N GLN A 322 25.11 14.04 4.60
CA GLN A 322 24.01 14.47 5.46
C GLN A 322 23.08 15.46 4.72
N LEU A 323 22.89 15.27 3.42
CA LEU A 323 22.20 16.22 2.56
C LEU A 323 20.74 16.31 2.96
N GLN A 324 20.27 17.51 3.30
CA GLN A 324 18.90 17.72 3.75
C GLN A 324 18.05 18.22 2.59
N ILE A 325 16.89 17.58 2.40
CA ILE A 325 15.91 17.96 1.40
C ILE A 325 14.62 18.31 2.14
N PRO A 326 14.27 19.61 2.27
CA PRO A 326 12.98 20.00 2.83
C PRO A 326 11.88 19.59 1.85
N LEU A 327 10.81 18.98 2.34
CA LEU A 327 9.69 18.52 1.52
C LEU A 327 8.45 19.37 1.81
N THR A 328 7.65 19.63 0.79
CA THR A 328 6.38 20.38 0.92
C THR A 328 5.21 19.46 1.25
N GLY A 329 5.33 18.16 0.97
CA GLY A 329 4.29 17.18 1.26
C GLY A 329 4.51 15.85 0.53
N PHE A 330 3.49 15.01 0.57
CA PHE A 330 3.38 13.82 -0.28
C PHE A 330 2.64 14.16 -1.57
N ARG A 331 2.83 13.35 -2.61
CA ARG A 331 1.93 13.35 -3.77
C ARG A 331 0.48 13.13 -3.32
N PRO A 332 -0.51 13.64 -4.08
CA PRO A 332 -1.92 13.47 -3.77
C PRO A 332 -2.29 12.00 -3.50
N ILE A 333 -3.16 11.79 -2.51
CA ILE A 333 -3.53 10.44 -2.04
C ILE A 333 -4.21 9.60 -3.12
N GLU A 334 -4.87 10.26 -4.08
CA GLU A 334 -5.53 9.65 -5.24
C GLU A 334 -4.54 8.92 -6.15
N GLU A 335 -3.27 9.34 -6.15
CA GLU A 335 -2.17 8.74 -6.92
C GLU A 335 -1.33 7.75 -6.10
N ALA A 336 -1.49 7.75 -4.77
CA ALA A 336 -0.71 6.92 -3.86
C ALA A 336 -0.90 5.42 -4.14
N ILE A 337 0.13 4.62 -3.91
CA ILE A 337 0.04 3.16 -4.08
C ILE A 337 -0.90 2.56 -3.03
N SER A 338 -0.85 3.10 -1.80
CA SER A 338 -1.71 2.69 -0.69
C SER A 338 -2.03 3.86 0.22
N CYS A 339 -2.89 3.62 1.21
CA CYS A 339 -3.20 4.58 2.27
C CYS A 339 -2.74 4.05 3.63
N ALA A 340 -2.41 4.96 4.54
CA ALA A 340 -2.37 4.73 5.99
C ALA A 340 -3.58 5.43 6.63
N GLY A 341 -4.02 5.00 7.81
CA GLY A 341 -5.31 5.41 8.38
C GLY A 341 -6.44 4.46 7.98
N GLY A 342 -7.64 4.70 8.48
CA GLY A 342 -8.82 3.86 8.25
C GLY A 342 -9.59 3.57 9.53
N VAL A 343 -10.43 2.54 9.50
CA VAL A 343 -11.23 2.14 10.67
C VAL A 343 -10.31 1.60 11.77
N ARG A 344 -10.37 2.25 12.92
CA ARG A 344 -9.53 1.97 14.09
C ARG A 344 -9.77 0.57 14.62
N ARG A 345 -8.72 -0.07 15.15
CA ARG A 345 -8.83 -1.41 15.77
C ARG A 345 -9.84 -1.43 16.92
N GLU A 346 -9.91 -0.35 17.70
CA GLU A 346 -10.63 -0.27 18.96
C GLU A 346 -12.14 -0.41 18.79
N VAL A 347 -12.67 -0.10 17.61
CA VAL A 347 -14.10 -0.18 17.30
C VAL A 347 -14.52 -1.56 16.82
N LEU A 348 -13.55 -2.47 16.65
CA LEU A 348 -13.75 -3.82 16.13
C LEU A 348 -13.51 -4.89 17.20
N SER A 349 -14.20 -6.02 17.07
CA SER A 349 -13.86 -7.25 17.79
C SER A 349 -12.65 -7.95 17.16
N SER A 350 -12.15 -9.02 17.79
CA SER A 350 -11.10 -9.86 17.21
C SER A 350 -11.55 -10.65 15.97
N GLN A 351 -12.84 -10.63 15.64
CA GLN A 351 -13.40 -11.22 14.42
C GLN A 351 -13.64 -10.15 13.33
N LEU A 352 -13.12 -8.93 13.51
CA LEU A 352 -13.36 -7.77 12.64
C LEU A 352 -14.84 -7.35 12.56
N GLN A 353 -15.62 -7.68 13.58
CA GLN A 353 -17.01 -7.25 13.74
C GLN A 353 -17.07 -5.86 14.35
N LEU A 354 -17.92 -4.98 13.83
CA LEU A 354 -18.14 -3.66 14.40
C LEU A 354 -18.85 -3.77 15.75
N LYS A 355 -18.30 -3.13 16.78
CA LYS A 355 -18.88 -3.18 18.15
C LYS A 355 -20.21 -2.44 18.24
N SER A 356 -20.34 -1.33 17.50
CA SER A 356 -21.58 -0.54 17.44
C SER A 356 -22.67 -1.20 16.60
N ASN A 357 -22.32 -2.17 15.75
CA ASN A 357 -23.28 -2.89 14.91
C ASN A 357 -22.86 -4.35 14.66
N PRO A 358 -23.45 -5.32 15.38
CA PRO A 358 -23.03 -6.71 15.30
C PRO A 358 -23.33 -7.39 13.96
N ALA A 359 -24.14 -6.80 13.08
CA ALA A 359 -24.37 -7.35 11.75
C ALA A 359 -23.25 -6.99 10.76
N VAL A 360 -22.30 -6.10 11.12
CA VAL A 360 -21.34 -5.49 10.20
C VAL A 360 -19.91 -5.93 10.51
N PHE A 361 -19.17 -6.30 9.47
CA PHE A 361 -17.77 -6.73 9.53
C PHE A 361 -16.95 -5.93 8.54
N LEU A 362 -15.68 -5.66 8.84
CA LEU A 362 -14.83 -4.78 8.04
C LEU A 362 -13.49 -5.45 7.71
N CYS A 363 -12.98 -5.30 6.49
CA CYS A 363 -11.72 -5.94 6.10
C CYS A 363 -10.96 -5.21 5.00
N GLY A 364 -9.68 -5.56 4.84
CA GLY A 364 -8.80 -5.01 3.82
C GLY A 364 -8.23 -3.64 4.17
N GLU A 365 -7.92 -2.86 3.14
CA GLU A 365 -7.26 -1.54 3.23
C GLU A 365 -8.13 -0.45 3.87
N MET A 366 -9.42 -0.71 4.15
CA MET A 366 -10.26 0.25 4.87
C MET A 366 -9.97 0.29 6.37
N LEU A 367 -9.26 -0.71 6.90
CA LEU A 367 -8.84 -0.80 8.30
C LEU A 367 -7.58 0.04 8.53
N ASP A 368 -7.41 0.58 9.73
CA ASP A 368 -6.26 1.42 10.10
C ASP A 368 -4.98 0.60 10.28
N TRP A 369 -4.34 0.24 9.17
CA TRP A 369 -3.00 -0.32 9.14
C TRP A 369 -2.28 0.08 7.84
N ASP A 370 -0.97 0.16 7.88
CA ASP A 370 -0.12 0.42 6.72
C ASP A 370 1.07 -0.55 6.64
N ALA A 371 1.55 -0.76 5.42
CA ALA A 371 2.67 -1.63 5.13
C ALA A 371 3.52 -1.05 3.99
N PRO A 372 4.83 -1.37 3.96
CA PRO A 372 5.67 -1.00 2.82
C PRO A 372 5.22 -1.71 1.53
N THR A 373 5.65 -1.20 0.38
CA THR A 373 5.57 -1.98 -0.87
C THR A 373 6.34 -3.30 -0.74
N GLY A 374 5.89 -4.34 -1.45
CA GLY A 374 6.58 -5.64 -1.41
C GLY A 374 5.69 -6.87 -1.34
N GLY A 375 4.36 -6.73 -1.41
CA GLY A 375 3.40 -7.84 -1.35
C GLY A 375 2.67 -7.93 0.00
N TYR A 376 3.10 -7.15 0.99
CA TYR A 376 2.51 -7.06 2.32
C TYR A 376 1.03 -6.62 2.29
N LEU A 377 0.71 -5.57 1.53
CA LEU A 377 -0.66 -5.06 1.44
C LEU A 377 -1.66 -6.14 0.99
N LEU A 378 -1.33 -6.90 -0.06
CA LEU A 378 -2.21 -7.95 -0.57
C LEU A 378 -2.37 -9.10 0.43
N THR A 379 -1.29 -9.49 1.11
CA THR A 379 -1.33 -10.53 2.14
C THR A 379 -2.27 -10.16 3.29
N ALA A 380 -2.15 -8.93 3.82
CA ALA A 380 -3.06 -8.46 4.87
C ALA A 380 -4.51 -8.31 4.37
N CYS A 381 -4.72 -7.86 3.13
CA CYS A 381 -6.06 -7.83 2.54
C CYS A 381 -6.67 -9.23 2.44
N PHE A 382 -5.89 -10.23 2.04
CA PHE A 382 -6.38 -11.60 1.98
C PHE A 382 -6.69 -12.16 3.38
N ALA A 383 -5.75 -12.00 4.31
CA ALA A 383 -5.88 -12.48 5.68
C ALA A 383 -7.09 -11.87 6.39
N THR A 384 -7.24 -10.55 6.34
CA THR A 384 -8.38 -9.85 6.97
C THR A 384 -9.71 -10.16 6.28
N GLY A 385 -9.73 -10.34 4.94
CA GLY A 385 -10.91 -10.79 4.23
C GLY A 385 -11.40 -12.17 4.69
N ARG A 386 -10.47 -13.12 4.86
CA ARG A 386 -10.79 -14.44 5.41
C ARG A 386 -11.23 -14.38 6.87
N ALA A 387 -10.57 -13.55 7.68
CA ALA A 387 -10.94 -13.32 9.07
C ALA A 387 -12.37 -12.79 9.22
N ALA A 388 -12.76 -11.78 8.43
CA ALA A 388 -14.12 -11.24 8.43
C ALA A 388 -15.14 -12.29 7.96
N GLY A 389 -14.82 -13.08 6.93
CA GLY A 389 -15.65 -14.22 6.52
C GLY A 389 -15.87 -15.24 7.65
N ASN A 390 -14.82 -15.62 8.37
CA ASN A 390 -14.91 -16.50 9.53
C ASN A 390 -15.73 -15.87 10.67
N GLY A 391 -15.57 -14.56 10.90
CA GLY A 391 -16.34 -13.80 11.88
C GLY A 391 -17.85 -13.84 11.61
N VAL A 392 -18.25 -13.65 10.35
CA VAL A 392 -19.66 -13.77 9.94
C VAL A 392 -20.21 -15.17 10.22
N LEU A 393 -19.44 -16.22 9.93
CA LEU A 393 -19.87 -17.60 10.17
C LEU A 393 -20.06 -17.90 11.66
N GLN A 394 -19.16 -17.39 12.50
CA GLN A 394 -19.26 -17.50 13.96
C GLN A 394 -20.49 -16.76 14.49
N TYR A 395 -20.75 -15.55 13.98
CA TYR A 395 -21.90 -14.74 14.38
C TYR A 395 -23.23 -15.39 14.00
N LEU A 396 -23.34 -15.92 12.77
CA LEU A 396 -24.57 -16.54 12.27
C LEU A 396 -24.77 -17.99 12.73
N ASN A 397 -23.74 -18.64 13.28
CA ASN A 397 -23.73 -20.04 13.70
C ASN A 397 -24.25 -20.99 12.62
N VAL A 398 -23.68 -20.90 11.41
CA VAL A 398 -24.11 -21.66 10.22
C VAL A 398 -23.28 -22.93 10.00
N ALA A 399 -23.93 -24.00 9.53
CA ALA A 399 -23.28 -25.26 9.21
C ALA A 399 -22.51 -25.21 7.88
N LYS A 400 -21.41 -25.98 7.78
CA LYS A 400 -20.70 -26.20 6.51
C LYS A 400 -21.59 -26.95 5.53
N LYS A 401 -21.46 -26.64 4.23
CA LYS A 401 -22.11 -27.44 3.18
C LYS A 401 -21.58 -28.87 3.22
N SER A 402 -22.48 -29.84 3.01
CA SER A 402 -22.06 -31.21 2.75
C SER A 402 -21.32 -31.26 1.40
N PRO A 403 -20.23 -32.04 1.29
CA PRO A 403 -19.38 -32.10 0.09
C PRO A 403 -20.11 -32.57 -1.17
#